data_AF-A0A930SVN9-F1
#
_entry.id   AF-A0A930SVN9-F1
#
_cell.length_a   1.000
_cell.length_b   1.000
_cell.length_c   1.000
_cell.angle_alpha   90.00
_cell.angle_beta   90.00
_cell.angle_gamma   90.00
#
_symmetry.space_group_name_H-M   'P 1'
#
loop_
_entity.id
_entity.type
_entity.pdbx_description
1 polymer ?
#
loop_
_entity_poly.entity_id
_entity_poly.type
_entity_poly.pdbx_seq_one_letter_code
_entity_poly.pdbx_strand_id
1 'polypeptide(L)'
;MSSLLSGISLISPQQLFGGLVTAQQQPPAPVPSRPSPLPAPPPVLAESLSLRSPAAQASSVPVLDFVTPASQPAGQQLNLPPRPAGALSGSEFLASVQGLNFNQREAAIQAEILRGNVPQHLRQLQPVNLSATGPDGQALQATAYVTPDYLAIGSDDDYVLVPMSPLTAQAIADQSQTTLPTRKLVDAIYQQAEIQLRPSPQTPGPQMMSTDYYARHNTTIAGQREQAGHQPGQLTAGHKKDVVITNRLNQKPKSVAIYGWHQPNGKAIQPLSTLHENTYADYSHGVRLIGPEITINGVSHSTVSVLQDRQLSALLSDEGPLSNTRATR
;
A
#
# COMPACT_ATOMS: atom_id res chain seq x y z
N MET A 1 28.88 -40.20 -34.80
CA MET A 1 28.52 -38.79 -35.10
C MET A 1 27.55 -38.35 -34.02
N SER A 2 28.03 -37.58 -33.04
CA SER A 2 27.33 -37.31 -31.77
C SER A 2 27.06 -35.82 -31.58
N SER A 3 25.86 -35.55 -31.04
CA SER A 3 25.45 -34.52 -30.08
C SER A 3 25.71 -33.03 -30.37
N LEU A 4 24.62 -32.24 -30.38
CA LEU A 4 24.63 -30.79 -30.10
C LEU A 4 23.54 -30.47 -29.05
N LEU A 5 23.98 -30.33 -27.80
CA LEU A 5 23.31 -29.67 -26.68
C LEU A 5 24.32 -28.65 -26.14
N SER A 6 23.98 -27.35 -26.14
CA SER A 6 24.58 -26.24 -25.36
C SER A 6 23.95 -24.94 -25.87
N GLY A 7 23.54 -23.92 -25.11
CA GLY A 7 23.53 -23.68 -23.66
C GLY A 7 22.90 -22.29 -23.47
N ILE A 8 21.89 -22.18 -22.60
CA ILE A 8 21.32 -20.89 -22.21
C ILE A 8 22.27 -20.29 -21.18
N SER A 9 22.94 -19.19 -21.55
CA SER A 9 23.89 -18.50 -20.69
C SER A 9 23.17 -17.78 -19.55
N LEU A 10 23.58 -18.12 -18.33
CA LEU A 10 23.29 -17.44 -17.08
C LEU A 10 23.94 -16.05 -17.09
N ILE A 11 23.17 -14.99 -16.82
CA ILE A 11 23.70 -13.65 -16.55
C ILE A 11 23.57 -13.39 -15.05
N SER A 12 24.72 -13.22 -14.39
CA SER A 12 24.82 -12.95 -12.95
C SER A 12 24.61 -11.44 -12.64
N PRO A 13 24.17 -11.07 -11.41
CA PRO A 13 23.67 -9.73 -11.08
C PRO A 13 24.69 -8.58 -11.10
N GLN A 14 25.96 -8.83 -11.42
CA GLN A 14 27.02 -7.83 -11.36
C GLN A 14 27.17 -6.95 -12.62
N GLN A 15 26.37 -7.18 -13.68
CA GLN A 15 26.54 -6.46 -14.95
C GLN A 15 25.56 -5.30 -15.22
N LEU A 16 24.76 -4.86 -14.23
CA LEU A 16 23.78 -3.77 -14.43
C LEU A 16 24.17 -2.40 -13.85
N PHE A 17 25.27 -2.26 -13.12
CA PHE A 17 25.61 -0.99 -12.47
C PHE A 17 27.11 -0.69 -12.51
N GLY A 18 27.57 -0.14 -13.62
CA GLY A 18 28.92 0.43 -13.76
C GLY A 18 28.84 1.89 -14.19
N GLY A 19 29.07 2.81 -13.25
CA GLY A 19 29.34 4.22 -13.60
C GLY A 19 29.02 5.24 -12.49
N LEU A 20 30.07 5.66 -11.75
CA LEU A 20 30.33 6.99 -11.14
C LEU A 20 29.27 7.54 -10.14
N VAL A 21 29.57 8.02 -8.92
CA VAL A 21 30.52 9.08 -8.50
C VAL A 21 30.81 8.94 -6.99
N THR A 22 32.05 9.18 -6.57
CA THR A 22 32.48 9.33 -5.17
C THR A 22 32.02 10.67 -4.59
N ALA A 23 31.16 10.63 -3.57
CA ALA A 23 30.83 11.79 -2.73
C ALA A 23 31.51 11.64 -1.35
N GLN A 24 32.29 12.66 -0.98
CA GLN A 24 32.96 12.78 0.31
C GLN A 24 31.95 12.95 1.45
N GLN A 25 32.16 12.24 2.55
CA GLN A 25 31.36 12.33 3.77
C GLN A 25 31.66 13.62 4.53
N GLN A 26 30.62 14.37 4.86
CA GLN A 26 30.65 15.50 5.78
C GLN A 26 30.16 15.01 7.16
N PRO A 27 30.81 15.36 8.28
CA PRO A 27 30.39 14.90 9.60
C PRO A 27 29.07 15.56 10.04
N PRO A 28 28.24 14.87 10.86
CA PRO A 28 26.94 15.38 11.29
C PRO A 28 27.05 16.57 12.23
N ALA A 29 26.12 17.52 12.10
CA ALA A 29 25.96 18.66 13.00
C ALA A 29 25.48 18.23 14.40
N PRO A 30 25.83 18.97 15.47
CA PRO A 30 25.43 18.64 16.84
C PRO A 30 23.93 18.84 17.09
N VAL A 31 23.37 17.92 17.89
CA VAL A 31 21.96 17.87 18.29
C VAL A 31 21.60 19.04 19.22
N PRO A 32 20.52 19.81 18.97
CA PRO A 32 20.09 20.87 19.88
C PRO A 32 19.48 20.31 21.17
N SER A 33 19.76 21.01 22.28
CA SER A 33 19.32 20.64 23.63
C SER A 33 17.81 20.79 23.83
N ARG A 34 17.24 19.87 24.62
CA ARG A 34 15.79 19.75 24.93
C ARG A 34 15.25 21.03 25.62
N PRO A 35 14.10 21.59 25.20
CA PRO A 35 13.46 22.67 25.95
C PRO A 35 12.81 22.13 27.25
N SER A 36 12.84 22.96 28.29
CA SER A 36 12.26 22.69 29.61
C SER A 36 10.73 22.49 29.56
N PRO A 37 10.14 21.68 30.47
CA PRO A 37 8.70 21.42 30.47
C PRO A 37 7.90 22.67 30.92
N LEU A 38 6.77 22.90 30.25
CA LEU A 38 5.78 23.92 30.61
C LEU A 38 5.08 23.57 31.95
N PRO A 39 4.68 24.58 32.76
CA PRO A 39 4.00 24.34 34.03
C PRO A 39 2.56 23.84 33.84
N ALA A 40 2.11 23.03 34.80
CA ALA A 40 0.77 22.42 34.82
C ALA A 40 -0.36 23.46 35.01
N PRO A 41 -1.56 23.23 34.44
CA PRO A 41 -2.71 24.11 34.64
C PRO A 41 -3.33 23.94 36.04
N PRO A 42 -4.00 24.98 36.58
CA PRO A 42 -4.63 24.95 37.90
C PRO A 42 -5.92 24.09 37.92
N PRO A 43 -6.36 23.62 39.10
CA PRO A 43 -7.53 22.75 39.22
C PRO A 43 -8.84 23.49 38.95
N VAL A 44 -9.73 22.85 38.18
CA VAL A 44 -11.10 23.32 37.93
C VAL A 44 -11.97 22.94 39.12
N LEU A 45 -12.55 23.94 39.78
CA LEU A 45 -13.58 23.76 40.80
C LEU A 45 -14.90 23.34 40.13
N ALA A 46 -15.47 22.22 40.59
CA ALA A 46 -16.80 21.78 40.21
C ALA A 46 -17.85 22.59 40.98
N GLU A 47 -18.52 23.52 40.32
CA GLU A 47 -19.76 24.10 40.84
C GLU A 47 -20.96 23.25 40.41
N SER A 48 -21.72 22.82 41.41
CA SER A 48 -22.99 22.13 41.29
C SER A 48 -24.09 23.18 41.11
N LEU A 49 -24.78 23.15 39.96
CA LEU A 49 -25.95 23.99 39.72
C LEU A 49 -27.20 23.14 39.56
N SER A 50 -28.16 23.47 40.43
CA SER A 50 -29.42 22.78 40.65
C SER A 50 -30.43 23.03 39.52
N LEU A 51 -31.20 21.99 39.21
CA LEU A 51 -32.35 22.00 38.32
C LEU A 51 -33.45 22.94 38.85
N ARG A 52 -33.84 23.93 38.04
CA ARG A 52 -35.16 24.57 38.08
C ARG A 52 -35.64 24.92 36.67
N SER A 53 -36.73 24.30 36.26
CA SER A 53 -37.51 24.70 35.08
C SER A 53 -38.26 25.99 35.34
N PRO A 54 -38.50 26.80 34.30
CA PRO A 54 -39.85 27.29 34.07
C PRO A 54 -40.28 27.23 32.59
N ALA A 55 -41.57 27.46 32.41
CA ALA A 55 -42.39 27.18 31.25
C ALA A 55 -42.13 28.05 30.00
N ALA A 56 -42.37 27.40 28.85
CA ALA A 56 -42.92 27.89 27.59
C ALA A 56 -42.88 29.40 27.27
N GLN A 57 -42.07 29.76 26.27
CA GLN A 57 -42.39 30.80 25.29
C GLN A 57 -41.87 30.37 23.92
N ALA A 58 -42.76 30.36 22.93
CA ALA A 58 -42.47 29.99 21.55
C ALA A 58 -41.57 31.05 20.90
N SER A 59 -40.38 30.64 20.49
CA SER A 59 -39.50 31.42 19.62
C SER A 59 -39.15 30.55 18.42
N SER A 60 -39.46 31.05 17.22
CA SER A 60 -39.19 30.42 15.94
C SER A 60 -37.68 30.24 15.75
N VAL A 61 -37.22 29.00 15.84
CA VAL A 61 -35.82 28.63 15.55
C VAL A 61 -35.68 28.46 14.03
N PRO A 62 -34.66 29.05 13.37
CA PRO A 62 -34.40 28.76 11.98
C PRO A 62 -33.99 27.29 11.86
N VAL A 63 -34.67 26.55 10.98
CA VAL A 63 -34.29 25.19 10.61
C VAL A 63 -32.93 25.28 9.93
N LEU A 64 -31.86 24.97 10.66
CA LEU A 64 -30.57 24.67 10.05
C LEU A 64 -30.76 23.35 9.32
N ASP A 65 -30.84 23.43 7.99
CA ASP A 65 -30.72 22.26 7.12
C ASP A 65 -29.32 21.66 7.36
N PHE A 66 -29.26 20.66 8.24
CA PHE A 66 -28.12 19.77 8.30
C PHE A 66 -28.08 19.03 6.97
N VAL A 67 -27.27 19.54 6.05
CA VAL A 67 -26.84 18.78 4.89
C VAL A 67 -26.12 17.55 5.46
N THR A 68 -26.83 16.42 5.51
CA THR A 68 -26.23 15.12 5.76
C THR A 68 -25.14 14.95 4.70
N PRO A 69 -23.85 14.80 5.04
CA PRO A 69 -22.86 14.51 4.03
C PRO A 69 -23.30 13.22 3.34
N ALA A 70 -23.36 13.26 2.01
CA ALA A 70 -23.71 12.11 1.21
C ALA A 70 -22.83 10.93 1.66
N SER A 71 -23.48 9.86 2.14
CA SER A 71 -22.81 8.61 2.47
C SER A 71 -22.00 8.18 1.25
N GLN A 72 -20.67 8.13 1.41
CA GLN A 72 -19.78 7.57 0.39
C GLN A 72 -20.29 6.18 0.04
N PRO A 73 -20.40 5.81 -1.24
CA PRO A 73 -20.86 4.49 -1.60
C PRO A 73 -19.95 3.44 -0.95
N ALA A 74 -20.55 2.35 -0.49
CA ALA A 74 -19.84 1.23 0.10
C ALA A 74 -18.69 0.77 -0.82
N GLY A 75 -17.53 0.45 -0.26
CA GLY A 75 -16.36 -0.02 -1.03
C GLY A 75 -15.35 1.05 -1.45
N GLN A 76 -15.53 2.33 -1.10
CA GLN A 76 -14.55 3.40 -1.34
C GLN A 76 -13.66 3.72 -0.12
N GLN A 77 -13.83 3.00 0.99
CA GLN A 77 -12.99 3.11 2.17
C GLN A 77 -12.43 1.75 2.56
N LEU A 78 -11.16 1.72 2.97
CA LEU A 78 -10.52 0.53 3.49
C LEU A 78 -11.19 0.09 4.81
N ASN A 79 -11.70 -1.15 4.85
CA ASN A 79 -12.38 -1.70 6.02
C ASN A 79 -11.38 -2.07 7.13
N LEU A 80 -11.00 -1.08 7.93
CA LEU A 80 -10.20 -1.22 9.13
C LEU A 80 -10.85 -0.43 10.27
N PRO A 81 -10.69 -0.87 11.54
CA PRO A 81 -11.18 -0.09 12.67
C PRO A 81 -10.56 1.32 12.71
N PRO A 82 -11.19 2.28 13.40
CA PRO A 82 -10.61 3.61 13.59
C PRO A 82 -9.20 3.54 14.19
N ARG A 83 -8.32 4.47 13.79
CA ARG A 83 -6.96 4.52 14.34
C ARG A 83 -7.02 4.76 15.86
N PRO A 84 -6.41 3.91 16.70
CA PRO A 84 -6.40 4.12 18.13
C PRO A 84 -5.68 5.42 18.51
N ALA A 85 -6.19 6.15 19.52
CA ALA A 85 -5.63 7.44 19.92
C ALA A 85 -4.15 7.37 20.35
N GLY A 86 -3.74 6.28 21.01
CA GLY A 86 -2.35 6.00 21.39
C GLY A 86 -1.59 5.11 20.42
N ALA A 87 -1.98 5.07 19.14
CA ALA A 87 -1.26 4.28 18.15
C ALA A 87 0.10 4.91 17.81
N LEU A 88 1.10 4.05 17.58
CA LEU A 88 2.47 4.47 17.29
C LEU A 88 2.51 5.33 16.01
N SER A 89 3.40 6.31 15.98
CA SER A 89 3.82 6.94 14.72
C SER A 89 4.63 5.96 13.87
N GLY A 90 4.89 6.30 12.60
CA GLY A 90 5.73 5.48 11.74
C GLY A 90 7.16 5.35 12.25
N SER A 91 7.73 6.47 12.72
CA SER A 91 9.05 6.50 13.34
C SER A 91 9.11 5.67 14.63
N GLU A 92 8.09 5.75 15.49
CA GLU A 92 8.00 4.94 16.71
C GLU A 92 7.85 3.45 16.40
N PHE A 93 7.08 3.11 15.36
CA PHE A 93 6.94 1.73 14.90
C PHE A 93 8.26 1.17 14.39
N LEU A 94 9.00 1.90 13.54
CA LEU A 94 10.32 1.46 13.06
C LEU A 94 11.29 1.21 14.22
N ALA A 95 11.31 2.11 15.21
CA ALA A 95 12.14 1.94 16.40
C ALA A 95 11.75 0.70 17.21
N SER A 96 10.45 0.41 17.35
CA SER A 96 9.97 -0.74 18.14
C SER A 96 10.27 -2.10 17.50
N VAL A 97 10.36 -2.14 16.16
CA VAL A 97 10.69 -3.37 15.42
C VAL A 97 12.18 -3.49 15.06
N GLN A 98 13.01 -2.58 15.55
CA GLN A 98 14.45 -2.62 15.33
C GLN A 98 15.06 -3.88 15.98
N GLY A 99 15.82 -4.65 15.21
CA GLY A 99 16.48 -5.87 15.68
C GLY A 99 15.55 -7.08 15.89
N LEU A 100 14.24 -6.93 15.67
CA LEU A 100 13.32 -8.06 15.67
C LEU A 100 13.61 -9.00 14.50
N ASN A 101 13.42 -10.31 14.74
CA ASN A 101 13.49 -11.28 13.66
C ASN A 101 12.27 -11.17 12.73
N PHE A 102 12.33 -11.86 11.59
CA PHE A 102 11.27 -11.85 10.57
C PHE A 102 9.87 -12.12 11.16
N ASN A 103 9.69 -13.21 11.91
CA ASN A 103 8.38 -13.59 12.44
C ASN A 103 7.81 -12.54 13.41
N GLN A 104 8.65 -12.01 14.29
CA GLN A 104 8.25 -10.97 15.25
C GLN A 104 7.86 -9.67 14.54
N ARG A 105 8.64 -9.27 13.53
CA ARG A 105 8.37 -8.07 12.74
C ARG A 105 7.06 -8.22 11.95
N GLU A 106 6.87 -9.31 11.22
CA GLU A 106 5.63 -9.56 10.46
C GLU A 106 4.39 -9.57 11.36
N ALA A 107 4.48 -10.18 12.55
CA ALA A 107 3.39 -10.15 13.54
C ALA A 107 3.10 -8.73 14.03
N ALA A 108 4.13 -7.91 14.30
CA ALA A 108 3.97 -6.51 14.69
C ALA A 108 3.33 -5.66 13.58
N ILE A 109 3.76 -5.86 12.32
CA ILE A 109 3.19 -5.21 11.13
C ILE A 109 1.69 -5.54 11.02
N GLN A 110 1.34 -6.83 11.09
CA GLN A 110 -0.04 -7.28 11.00
C GLN A 110 -0.89 -6.69 12.13
N ALA A 111 -0.39 -6.71 13.37
CA ALA A 111 -1.12 -6.21 14.53
C ALA A 111 -1.41 -4.70 14.41
N GLU A 112 -0.44 -3.90 14.01
CA GLU A 112 -0.61 -2.45 13.83
C GLU A 112 -1.62 -2.13 12.71
N ILE A 113 -1.51 -2.79 11.55
CA ILE A 113 -2.43 -2.53 10.44
C ILE A 113 -3.86 -2.96 10.80
N LEU A 114 -4.04 -4.18 11.35
CA LEU A 114 -5.37 -4.71 11.65
C LEU A 114 -6.07 -4.00 12.81
N ARG A 115 -5.33 -3.38 13.74
CA ARG A 115 -5.91 -2.51 14.76
C ARG A 115 -6.17 -1.08 14.26
N GLY A 116 -5.91 -0.80 12.99
CA GLY A 116 -6.18 0.49 12.36
C GLY A 116 -5.06 1.52 12.46
N ASN A 117 -3.81 1.16 12.77
CA ASN A 117 -2.71 2.13 12.69
C ASN A 117 -2.26 2.35 11.25
N VAL A 118 -3.13 2.96 10.45
CA VAL A 118 -2.92 3.32 9.04
C VAL A 118 -3.33 4.78 8.87
N PRO A 119 -2.53 5.61 8.16
CA PRO A 119 -2.87 7.00 7.87
C PRO A 119 -4.27 7.17 7.27
N GLN A 120 -4.98 8.23 7.65
CA GLN A 120 -6.37 8.44 7.26
C GLN A 120 -6.49 8.66 5.75
N HIS A 121 -5.54 9.37 5.15
CA HIS A 121 -5.53 9.60 3.70
C HIS A 121 -5.33 8.30 2.88
N LEU A 122 -4.66 7.28 3.43
CA LEU A 122 -4.51 5.98 2.76
C LEU A 122 -5.76 5.10 2.83
N ARG A 123 -6.70 5.41 3.72
CA ARG A 123 -7.94 4.65 3.87
C ARG A 123 -9.00 5.01 2.83
N GLN A 124 -8.86 6.13 2.13
CA GLN A 124 -9.78 6.55 1.07
C GLN A 124 -9.29 5.95 -0.26
N LEU A 125 -10.03 5.00 -0.80
CA LEU A 125 -9.63 4.30 -2.03
C LEU A 125 -9.86 5.20 -3.24
N GLN A 126 -8.89 5.20 -4.16
CA GLN A 126 -8.92 5.98 -5.39
C GLN A 126 -9.46 5.14 -6.55
N PRO A 127 -10.30 5.72 -7.43
CA PRO A 127 -10.80 5.04 -8.61
C PRO A 127 -9.71 4.86 -9.67
N VAL A 128 -9.68 3.70 -10.29
CA VAL A 128 -8.82 3.37 -11.44
C VAL A 128 -9.73 2.81 -12.53
N ASN A 129 -9.79 3.50 -13.66
CA ASN A 129 -10.62 3.12 -14.79
C ASN A 129 -9.93 2.02 -15.60
N LEU A 130 -10.72 1.04 -16.00
CA LEU A 130 -10.26 -0.17 -16.67
C LEU A 130 -11.10 -0.39 -17.91
N SER A 131 -10.43 -0.87 -18.95
CA SER A 131 -11.08 -1.33 -20.17
C SER A 131 -10.49 -2.66 -20.63
N ALA A 132 -11.33 -3.44 -21.29
CA ALA A 132 -10.96 -4.70 -21.91
C ALA A 132 -11.92 -5.03 -23.04
N THR A 133 -11.51 -5.97 -23.89
CA THR A 133 -12.41 -6.64 -24.81
C THR A 133 -12.74 -8.01 -24.22
N GLY A 134 -14.02 -8.31 -24.05
CA GLY A 134 -14.51 -9.60 -23.60
C GLY A 134 -14.22 -10.71 -24.63
N PRO A 135 -14.34 -11.99 -24.24
CA PRO A 135 -14.11 -13.12 -25.16
C PRO A 135 -15.06 -13.13 -26.38
N ASP A 136 -16.21 -12.49 -26.27
CA ASP A 136 -17.22 -12.32 -27.32
C ASP A 136 -16.98 -11.08 -28.20
N GLY A 137 -15.89 -10.33 -27.95
CA GLY A 137 -15.55 -9.11 -28.68
C GLY A 137 -16.19 -7.84 -28.13
N GLN A 138 -17.01 -7.92 -27.07
CA GLN A 138 -17.65 -6.73 -26.49
C GLN A 138 -16.67 -5.87 -25.71
N ALA A 139 -16.80 -4.54 -25.80
CA ALA A 139 -16.05 -3.62 -24.97
C ALA A 139 -16.59 -3.63 -23.54
N LEU A 140 -15.70 -3.84 -22.57
CA LEU A 140 -15.99 -3.78 -21.14
C LEU A 140 -15.35 -2.51 -20.56
N GLN A 141 -16.11 -1.81 -19.72
CA GLN A 141 -15.63 -0.66 -18.96
C GLN A 141 -15.91 -0.89 -17.48
N ALA A 142 -14.91 -0.61 -16.64
CA ALA A 142 -15.03 -0.77 -15.22
C ALA A 142 -14.22 0.28 -14.44
N THR A 143 -14.56 0.46 -13.17
CA THR A 143 -13.80 1.25 -12.20
C THR A 143 -13.51 0.38 -11.00
N ALA A 144 -12.22 0.12 -10.75
CA ALA A 144 -11.74 -0.50 -9.53
C ALA A 144 -11.32 0.57 -8.52
N TYR A 145 -11.37 0.25 -7.23
CA TYR A 145 -10.96 1.16 -6.16
C TYR A 145 -9.71 0.62 -5.48
N VAL A 146 -8.70 1.46 -5.29
CA VAL A 146 -7.35 1.02 -4.88
C VAL A 146 -6.80 1.92 -3.78
N THR A 147 -5.97 1.40 -2.86
CA THR A 147 -5.31 2.28 -1.89
C THR A 147 -4.41 3.29 -2.63
N PRO A 148 -4.43 4.59 -2.28
CA PRO A 148 -3.73 5.63 -3.04
C PRO A 148 -2.22 5.40 -3.08
N ASP A 149 -1.67 4.76 -2.04
CA ASP A 149 -0.30 4.28 -2.04
C ASP A 149 -0.21 2.88 -1.37
N TYR A 150 1.01 2.38 -1.20
CA TYR A 150 1.33 1.18 -0.47
C TYR A 150 0.97 1.31 1.01
N LEU A 151 0.61 0.19 1.64
CA LEU A 151 0.27 0.14 3.05
C LEU A 151 1.38 0.75 3.93
N ALA A 152 0.93 1.55 4.89
CA ALA A 152 1.79 2.26 5.82
C ALA A 152 1.29 2.11 7.25
N ILE A 153 2.22 2.27 8.20
CA ILE A 153 1.91 2.33 9.63
C ILE A 153 2.26 3.72 10.13
N GLY A 154 1.32 4.36 10.85
CA GLY A 154 1.51 5.68 11.45
C GLY A 154 0.31 6.62 11.36
N SER A 155 0.55 7.91 11.59
CA SER A 155 -0.41 9.01 11.41
C SER A 155 -0.30 9.61 10.02
N ASP A 156 -1.12 10.62 9.68
CA ASP A 156 -0.96 11.35 8.41
C ASP A 156 0.37 12.12 8.32
N ASP A 157 0.92 12.52 9.47
CA ASP A 157 2.14 13.35 9.56
C ASP A 157 3.43 12.53 9.70
N ASP A 158 3.36 11.35 10.34
CA ASP A 158 4.52 10.48 10.59
C ASP A 158 4.12 9.02 10.36
N TYR A 159 4.48 8.50 9.20
CA TYR A 159 4.23 7.13 8.79
C TYR A 159 5.39 6.54 8.00
N VAL A 160 5.42 5.21 7.97
CA VAL A 160 6.38 4.43 7.18
C VAL A 160 5.63 3.53 6.21
N LEU A 161 6.04 3.50 4.94
CA LEU A 161 5.61 2.47 3.99
C LEU A 161 6.28 1.16 4.37
N VAL A 162 5.49 0.12 4.64
CA VAL A 162 6.01 -1.09 5.27
C VAL A 162 6.05 -2.27 4.28
N PRO A 163 7.24 -2.68 3.82
CA PRO A 163 7.41 -3.97 3.18
C PRO A 163 7.00 -5.11 4.12
N MET A 164 6.30 -6.11 3.57
CA MET A 164 5.90 -7.31 4.29
C MET A 164 5.83 -8.50 3.33
N SER A 165 5.78 -9.71 3.89
CA SER A 165 5.64 -10.94 3.10
C SER A 165 4.22 -11.08 2.51
N PRO A 166 4.03 -11.90 1.46
CA PRO A 166 2.69 -12.22 0.97
C PRO A 166 1.81 -12.93 2.01
N LEU A 167 2.40 -13.57 3.03
CA LEU A 167 1.64 -14.19 4.12
C LEU A 167 0.90 -13.12 4.94
N THR A 168 1.62 -12.10 5.38
CA THR A 168 1.08 -10.97 6.13
C THR A 168 0.15 -10.12 5.27
N ALA A 169 0.55 -9.85 4.02
CA ALA A 169 -0.26 -9.09 3.08
C ALA A 169 -1.62 -9.76 2.81
N GLN A 170 -1.65 -11.08 2.64
CA GLN A 170 -2.88 -11.83 2.43
C GLN A 170 -3.78 -11.81 3.68
N ALA A 171 -3.21 -11.96 4.87
CA ALA A 171 -3.98 -11.90 6.12
C ALA A 171 -4.65 -10.52 6.30
N ILE A 172 -3.93 -9.44 5.97
CA ILE A 172 -4.48 -8.08 5.96
C ILE A 172 -5.58 -7.94 4.91
N ALA A 173 -5.36 -8.44 3.69
CA ALA A 173 -6.34 -8.39 2.62
C ALA A 173 -7.64 -9.11 3.01
N ASP A 174 -7.54 -10.31 3.57
CA ASP A 174 -8.69 -11.09 4.03
C ASP A 174 -9.51 -10.33 5.09
N GLN A 175 -8.85 -9.80 6.12
CA GLN A 175 -9.52 -9.13 7.23
C GLN A 175 -10.14 -7.78 6.83
N SER A 176 -9.54 -7.10 5.87
CA SER A 176 -10.05 -5.84 5.29
C SER A 176 -11.00 -6.05 4.12
N GLN A 177 -11.32 -7.30 3.78
CA GLN A 177 -12.16 -7.68 2.64
C GLN A 177 -11.66 -7.09 1.31
N THR A 178 -10.35 -7.02 1.13
CA THR A 178 -9.70 -6.55 -0.11
C THR A 178 -8.98 -7.71 -0.79
N THR A 179 -8.40 -7.43 -1.96
CA THR A 179 -7.50 -8.35 -2.65
C THR A 179 -6.21 -7.65 -3.05
N LEU A 180 -5.18 -8.43 -3.35
CA LEU A 180 -3.92 -7.91 -3.91
C LEU A 180 -4.06 -7.71 -5.43
N PRO A 181 -3.29 -6.80 -6.04
CA PRO A 181 -3.39 -6.51 -7.46
C PRO A 181 -2.84 -7.65 -8.32
N THR A 182 -3.32 -7.75 -9.55
CA THR A 182 -2.65 -8.50 -10.62
C THR A 182 -1.60 -7.61 -11.30
N ARG A 183 -0.77 -8.19 -12.17
CA ARG A 183 0.12 -7.42 -13.05
C ARG A 183 -0.61 -6.32 -13.83
N LYS A 184 -1.72 -6.66 -14.50
CA LYS A 184 -2.56 -5.71 -15.26
C LYS A 184 -3.03 -4.54 -14.40
N LEU A 185 -3.45 -4.80 -13.16
CA LEU A 185 -3.88 -3.73 -12.25
C LEU A 185 -2.73 -2.81 -11.85
N VAL A 186 -1.54 -3.35 -11.55
CA VAL A 186 -0.37 -2.53 -11.25
C VAL A 186 -0.03 -1.60 -12.42
N ASP A 187 -0.08 -2.10 -13.66
CA ASP A 187 0.14 -1.28 -14.86
C ASP A 187 -0.92 -0.17 -15.00
N ALA A 188 -2.20 -0.50 -14.81
CA ALA A 188 -3.29 0.48 -14.89
C ALA A 188 -3.20 1.55 -13.80
N ILE A 189 -2.81 1.17 -12.58
CA ILE A 189 -2.57 2.08 -11.46
C ILE A 189 -1.43 3.04 -11.80
N TYR A 190 -0.29 2.53 -12.28
CA TYR A 190 0.83 3.39 -12.65
C TYR A 190 0.44 4.41 -13.72
N GLN A 191 -0.27 3.97 -14.77
CA GLN A 191 -0.70 4.84 -15.86
C GLN A 191 -1.64 5.97 -15.43
N GLN A 192 -2.39 5.78 -14.34
CA GLN A 192 -3.38 6.74 -13.83
C GLN A 192 -2.91 7.49 -12.57
N ALA A 193 -1.74 7.17 -12.03
CA ALA A 193 -1.19 7.83 -10.84
C ALA A 193 -0.90 9.31 -11.11
N GLU A 194 -1.39 10.20 -10.25
CA GLU A 194 -1.04 11.62 -10.29
C GLU A 194 0.45 11.84 -9.99
N ILE A 195 1.03 11.00 -9.13
CA ILE A 195 2.45 11.06 -8.76
C ILE A 195 3.16 9.77 -9.18
N GLN A 196 4.01 9.86 -10.21
CA GLN A 196 4.87 8.76 -10.66
C GLN A 196 6.31 8.97 -10.16
N LEU A 197 6.67 8.23 -9.13
CA LEU A 197 8.00 8.30 -8.52
C LEU A 197 8.97 7.32 -9.21
N ARG A 198 10.23 7.73 -9.32
CA ARG A 198 11.27 6.92 -9.98
C ARG A 198 11.79 5.82 -9.05
N PRO A 199 12.05 4.61 -9.57
CA PRO A 199 12.78 3.58 -8.85
C PRO A 199 14.09 4.09 -8.28
N SER A 200 14.36 3.80 -7.00
CA SER A 200 15.62 4.14 -6.33
C SER A 200 16.21 2.91 -5.63
N PRO A 201 16.89 2.01 -6.39
CA PRO A 201 17.48 0.81 -5.81
C PRO A 201 18.56 1.16 -4.78
N GLN A 202 18.54 0.46 -3.65
CA GLN A 202 19.64 0.42 -2.70
C GLN A 202 20.63 -0.70 -3.06
N THR A 203 21.86 -0.58 -2.57
CA THR A 203 22.90 -1.61 -2.73
C THR A 203 22.39 -2.99 -2.28
N PRO A 204 22.47 -4.02 -3.14
CA PRO A 204 22.08 -5.37 -2.75
C PRO A 204 22.95 -5.95 -1.64
N GLY A 205 22.36 -6.75 -0.75
CA GLY A 205 23.09 -7.40 0.33
C GLY A 205 22.19 -8.15 1.31
N PRO A 206 22.77 -8.85 2.32
CA PRO A 206 22.01 -9.64 3.30
C PRO A 206 21.06 -8.80 4.16
N GLN A 207 21.29 -7.49 4.22
CA GLN A 207 20.51 -6.52 4.97
C GLN A 207 19.25 -6.04 4.24
N MET A 208 18.99 -6.49 3.00
CA MET A 208 17.84 -6.00 2.21
C MET A 208 16.47 -6.22 2.87
N MET A 209 16.36 -7.17 3.79
CA MET A 209 15.16 -7.47 4.59
C MET A 209 15.21 -6.87 6.01
N SER A 210 16.17 -5.99 6.30
CA SER A 210 16.33 -5.36 7.61
C SER A 210 15.49 -4.09 7.74
N THR A 211 15.10 -3.78 8.97
CA THR A 211 14.37 -2.56 9.32
C THR A 211 15.13 -1.30 8.88
N ASP A 212 16.48 -1.30 8.94
CA ASP A 212 17.32 -0.20 8.47
C ASP A 212 17.20 0.05 6.96
N TYR A 213 17.11 -1.02 6.15
CA TYR A 213 16.88 -0.89 4.72
C TYR A 213 15.48 -0.37 4.41
N TYR A 214 14.48 -0.75 5.21
CA TYR A 214 13.11 -0.24 5.08
C TYR A 214 13.07 1.26 5.40
N ALA A 215 13.68 1.67 6.52
CA ALA A 215 13.74 3.05 6.97
C ALA A 215 14.44 3.96 5.95
N ARG A 216 15.63 3.56 5.46
CA ARG A 216 16.36 4.34 4.45
C ARG A 216 15.58 4.51 3.15
N HIS A 217 14.94 3.45 2.66
CA HIS A 217 14.11 3.56 1.46
C HIS A 217 12.89 4.46 1.67
N ASN A 218 12.27 4.39 2.86
CA ASN A 218 11.16 5.26 3.22
C ASN A 218 11.57 6.74 3.19
N THR A 219 12.73 7.08 3.76
CA THR A 219 13.30 8.45 3.67
C THR A 219 13.53 8.87 2.22
N THR A 220 14.09 8.00 1.38
CA THR A 220 14.27 8.30 -0.05
C THR A 220 12.95 8.60 -0.74
N ILE A 221 11.91 7.78 -0.51
CA ILE A 221 10.58 7.98 -1.10
C ILE A 221 9.93 9.26 -0.58
N ALA A 222 10.06 9.57 0.71
CA ALA A 222 9.55 10.81 1.30
C ALA A 222 10.17 12.05 0.61
N GLY A 223 11.49 12.05 0.39
CA GLY A 223 12.16 13.12 -0.35
C GLY A 223 11.71 13.22 -1.82
N GLN A 224 11.46 12.09 -2.49
CA GLN A 224 10.91 12.10 -3.85
C GLN A 224 9.49 12.67 -3.90
N ARG A 225 8.64 12.34 -2.91
CA ARG A 225 7.27 12.89 -2.80
C ARG A 225 7.28 14.40 -2.58
N GLU A 226 8.14 14.88 -1.69
CA GLU A 226 8.31 16.32 -1.44
C GLU A 226 8.71 17.05 -2.71
N GLN A 227 9.73 16.54 -3.43
CA GLN A 227 10.17 17.12 -4.71
C GLN A 227 9.10 17.10 -5.80
N ALA A 228 8.21 16.11 -5.77
CA ALA A 228 7.08 16.00 -6.70
C ALA A 228 5.85 16.83 -6.30
N GLY A 229 5.86 17.50 -5.13
CA GLY A 229 4.72 18.26 -4.63
C GLY A 229 3.52 17.39 -4.23
N HIS A 230 3.77 16.12 -3.89
CA HIS A 230 2.74 15.15 -3.51
C HIS A 230 1.84 15.68 -2.39
N GLN A 231 0.53 15.51 -2.56
CA GLN A 231 -0.50 15.79 -1.56
C GLN A 231 -1.08 14.48 -0.99
N PRO A 232 -1.42 14.43 0.32
CA PRO A 232 -2.02 13.25 0.92
C PRO A 232 -3.25 12.75 0.16
N GLY A 233 -3.28 11.45 -0.17
CA GLY A 233 -4.40 10.80 -0.84
C GLY A 233 -4.31 10.75 -2.36
N GLN A 234 -3.31 11.40 -2.98
CA GLN A 234 -3.05 11.25 -4.43
C GLN A 234 -2.59 9.82 -4.76
N LEU A 235 -3.09 9.27 -5.88
CA LEU A 235 -2.64 7.98 -6.37
C LEU A 235 -1.18 8.09 -6.79
N THR A 236 -0.34 7.35 -6.09
CA THR A 236 1.12 7.43 -6.22
C THR A 236 1.68 6.05 -6.54
N ALA A 237 2.55 5.95 -7.54
CA ALA A 237 3.05 4.66 -8.05
C ALA A 237 4.53 4.75 -8.50
N GLY A 238 5.07 3.62 -8.95
CA GLY A 238 6.39 3.51 -9.61
C GLY A 238 7.58 3.27 -8.67
N HIS A 239 7.45 3.56 -7.38
CA HIS A 239 8.58 3.55 -6.44
C HIS A 239 8.82 2.23 -5.71
N LYS A 240 7.94 1.22 -5.83
CA LYS A 240 8.14 -0.13 -5.28
C LYS A 240 7.77 -1.23 -6.27
N LYS A 241 8.14 -2.46 -5.96
CA LYS A 241 7.63 -3.69 -6.57
C LYS A 241 6.38 -4.12 -5.82
N ASP A 242 5.26 -4.17 -6.50
CA ASP A 242 4.00 -4.65 -5.95
C ASP A 242 4.08 -6.16 -5.69
N VAL A 243 3.61 -6.59 -4.52
CA VAL A 243 3.24 -7.99 -4.29
C VAL A 243 1.91 -8.25 -4.99
N VAL A 244 1.88 -9.23 -5.89
CA VAL A 244 0.74 -9.47 -6.80
C VAL A 244 0.16 -10.87 -6.67
N ILE A 245 -1.07 -11.04 -7.15
CA ILE A 245 -1.68 -12.36 -7.39
C ILE A 245 -1.56 -12.74 -8.86
N THR A 246 -1.33 -14.03 -9.11
CA THR A 246 -1.07 -14.58 -10.45
C THR A 246 -1.38 -16.07 -10.52
N ASN A 247 -1.73 -16.60 -11.70
CA ASN A 247 -1.88 -18.04 -11.90
C ASN A 247 -0.53 -18.78 -11.78
N ARG A 248 0.61 -18.10 -11.97
CA ARG A 248 1.97 -18.68 -11.84
C ARG A 248 2.24 -19.29 -10.46
N LEU A 249 1.63 -18.76 -9.40
CA LEU A 249 1.78 -19.31 -8.04
C LEU A 249 1.21 -20.73 -7.88
N ASN A 250 0.32 -21.18 -8.80
CA ASN A 250 -0.21 -22.55 -8.77
C ASN A 250 0.88 -23.59 -9.07
N GLN A 251 1.88 -23.21 -9.86
CA GLN A 251 2.99 -24.08 -10.24
C GLN A 251 4.16 -23.96 -9.27
N LYS A 252 4.19 -22.90 -8.46
CA LYS A 252 5.26 -22.64 -7.49
C LYS A 252 4.66 -22.18 -6.15
N PRO A 253 4.00 -23.09 -5.42
CA PRO A 253 3.51 -22.78 -4.08
C PRO A 253 4.66 -22.35 -3.16
N LYS A 254 4.34 -21.65 -2.07
CA LYS A 254 5.30 -21.07 -1.12
C LYS A 254 6.28 -20.06 -1.74
N SER A 255 5.91 -19.42 -2.84
CA SER A 255 6.66 -18.31 -3.43
C SER A 255 5.92 -16.98 -3.27
N VAL A 256 6.64 -15.87 -3.31
CA VAL A 256 6.05 -14.54 -3.49
C VAL A 256 6.03 -14.20 -4.98
N ALA A 257 4.94 -13.63 -5.48
CA ALA A 257 4.91 -13.02 -6.80
C ALA A 257 5.08 -11.50 -6.68
N ILE A 258 6.06 -10.94 -7.39
CA ILE A 258 6.34 -9.51 -7.41
C ILE A 258 6.42 -8.97 -8.84
N TYR A 259 5.98 -7.72 -9.02
CA TYR A 259 5.97 -7.03 -10.30
C TYR A 259 6.08 -5.51 -10.13
N GLY A 260 6.62 -4.79 -11.11
CA GLY A 260 6.51 -3.33 -11.19
C GLY A 260 7.84 -2.61 -11.01
N TRP A 261 7.87 -1.61 -10.13
CA TRP A 261 8.99 -0.66 -10.01
C TRP A 261 9.21 0.08 -11.35
N HIS A 262 8.14 0.73 -11.82
CA HIS A 262 8.04 1.32 -13.15
C HIS A 262 8.91 2.55 -13.33
N GLN A 263 9.60 2.60 -14.47
CA GLN A 263 10.31 3.79 -14.95
C GLN A 263 9.33 4.83 -15.52
N PRO A 264 9.73 6.11 -15.65
CA PRO A 264 8.89 7.18 -16.24
C PRO A 264 8.31 6.87 -17.63
N ASN A 265 8.94 5.97 -18.39
CA ASN A 265 8.44 5.50 -19.69
C ASN A 265 7.35 4.42 -19.57
N GLY A 266 6.87 4.11 -18.36
CA GLY A 266 5.87 3.07 -18.09
C GLY A 266 6.43 1.65 -18.05
N LYS A 267 7.74 1.43 -18.23
CA LYS A 267 8.33 0.09 -18.22
C LYS A 267 8.65 -0.35 -16.79
N ALA A 268 8.07 -1.48 -16.37
CA ALA A 268 8.45 -2.16 -15.13
C ALA A 268 9.91 -2.67 -15.19
N ILE A 269 10.72 -2.35 -14.17
CA ILE A 269 12.07 -2.93 -14.01
C ILE A 269 11.97 -4.36 -13.46
N GLN A 270 11.00 -4.63 -12.58
CA GLN A 270 10.72 -5.96 -12.06
C GLN A 270 9.68 -6.64 -12.95
N PRO A 271 10.05 -7.62 -13.79
CA PRO A 271 9.08 -8.45 -14.48
C PRO A 271 8.33 -9.33 -13.47
N LEU A 272 7.20 -9.91 -13.90
CA LEU A 272 6.40 -10.79 -13.04
C LEU A 272 7.24 -12.01 -12.67
N SER A 273 7.65 -12.06 -11.41
CA SER A 273 8.63 -13.02 -10.90
C SER A 273 8.08 -13.75 -9.69
N THR A 274 8.30 -15.06 -9.66
CA THR A 274 8.03 -15.92 -8.50
C THR A 274 9.33 -16.53 -7.94
N LEU A 275 10.47 -15.88 -8.14
CA LEU A 275 11.78 -16.46 -7.81
C LEU A 275 11.97 -16.72 -6.31
N HIS A 276 11.49 -15.81 -5.47
CA HIS A 276 11.68 -15.86 -4.02
C HIS A 276 10.57 -16.63 -3.30
N GLU A 277 10.92 -17.20 -2.16
CA GLU A 277 10.03 -17.81 -1.20
C GLU A 277 9.03 -16.81 -0.60
N ASN A 278 7.91 -17.31 -0.08
CA ASN A 278 6.84 -16.50 0.48
C ASN A 278 7.16 -15.86 1.85
N THR A 279 8.35 -16.08 2.40
CA THR A 279 8.90 -15.36 3.56
C THR A 279 9.88 -14.26 3.14
N TYR A 280 10.13 -14.08 1.85
CA TYR A 280 10.98 -13.00 1.35
C TYR A 280 10.21 -11.67 1.31
N ALA A 281 10.78 -10.64 1.91
CA ALA A 281 10.26 -9.27 1.89
C ALA A 281 11.41 -8.28 2.01
N ASP A 282 11.91 -7.78 0.87
CA ASP A 282 12.94 -6.75 0.88
C ASP A 282 12.35 -5.33 0.94
N TYR A 283 13.21 -4.32 1.12
CA TYR A 283 12.80 -2.90 1.18
C TYR A 283 11.97 -2.42 -0.03
N SER A 284 12.12 -3.09 -1.16
CA SER A 284 11.50 -2.73 -2.44
C SER A 284 10.09 -3.30 -2.58
N HIS A 285 9.64 -4.21 -1.70
CA HIS A 285 8.25 -4.67 -1.70
C HIS A 285 7.29 -3.54 -1.29
N GLY A 286 6.21 -3.42 -2.05
CA GLY A 286 5.03 -2.62 -1.76
C GLY A 286 3.79 -3.49 -1.75
N VAL A 287 2.93 -3.30 -0.75
CA VAL A 287 1.63 -3.97 -0.67
C VAL A 287 0.56 -2.93 -0.92
N ARG A 288 -0.23 -3.12 -1.97
CA ARG A 288 -1.37 -2.28 -2.34
C ARG A 288 -2.63 -3.13 -2.27
N LEU A 289 -3.74 -2.54 -1.83
CA LEU A 289 -5.01 -3.25 -1.71
C LEU A 289 -6.00 -2.75 -2.75
N ILE A 290 -6.75 -3.68 -3.32
CA ILE A 290 -7.86 -3.44 -4.25
C ILE A 290 -9.15 -3.72 -3.50
N GLY A 291 -10.09 -2.78 -3.57
CA GLY A 291 -11.37 -2.82 -2.88
C GLY A 291 -12.19 -4.08 -3.18
N PRO A 292 -13.11 -4.45 -2.28
CA PRO A 292 -13.98 -5.63 -2.42
C PRO A 292 -14.85 -5.59 -3.67
N GLU A 293 -15.19 -4.37 -4.11
CA GLU A 293 -16.13 -4.12 -5.19
C GLU A 293 -15.48 -3.38 -6.36
N ILE A 294 -15.95 -3.71 -7.55
CA ILE A 294 -15.63 -3.08 -8.82
C ILE A 294 -16.94 -2.69 -9.50
N THR A 295 -17.01 -1.47 -10.04
CA THR A 295 -18.19 -1.03 -10.80
C THR A 295 -17.99 -1.36 -12.27
N ILE A 296 -18.86 -2.15 -12.88
CA ILE A 296 -18.85 -2.49 -14.31
C ILE A 296 -20.13 -1.94 -14.92
N ASN A 297 -20.00 -1.05 -15.91
CA ASN A 297 -21.15 -0.39 -16.55
C ASN A 297 -22.19 0.19 -15.56
N GLY A 298 -21.71 0.74 -14.43
CA GLY A 298 -22.56 1.33 -13.37
C GLY A 298 -23.14 0.34 -12.35
N VAL A 299 -22.85 -0.97 -12.48
CA VAL A 299 -23.29 -2.01 -11.55
C VAL A 299 -22.13 -2.48 -10.68
N SER A 300 -22.34 -2.60 -9.36
CA SER A 300 -21.30 -3.13 -8.46
C SER A 300 -21.20 -4.66 -8.56
N HIS A 301 -19.96 -5.16 -8.61
CA HIS A 301 -19.63 -6.58 -8.61
C HIS A 301 -18.50 -6.86 -7.59
N SER A 302 -18.44 -8.08 -7.07
CA SER A 302 -17.29 -8.53 -6.28
C SER A 302 -16.03 -8.58 -7.15
N THR A 303 -14.97 -7.88 -6.73
CA THR A 303 -13.66 -7.88 -7.40
C THR A 303 -13.12 -9.31 -7.54
N VAL A 304 -13.27 -10.13 -6.50
CA VAL A 304 -12.81 -11.54 -6.52
C VAL A 304 -13.61 -12.37 -7.52
N SER A 305 -14.94 -12.18 -7.59
CA SER A 305 -15.77 -12.90 -8.56
C SER A 305 -15.38 -12.52 -10.00
N VAL A 306 -15.12 -11.22 -10.26
CA VAL A 306 -14.66 -10.75 -11.57
C VAL A 306 -13.29 -11.34 -11.94
N LEU A 307 -12.35 -11.44 -10.99
CA LEU A 307 -11.05 -12.08 -11.23
C LEU A 307 -11.17 -13.56 -11.65
N GLN A 308 -12.23 -14.24 -11.23
CA GLN A 308 -12.48 -15.66 -11.52
C GLN A 308 -13.41 -15.89 -12.72
N ASP A 309 -14.05 -14.84 -13.23
CA ASP A 309 -15.07 -14.93 -14.27
C ASP A 309 -14.45 -14.98 -15.68
N ARG A 310 -14.88 -15.95 -16.50
CA ARG A 310 -14.35 -16.15 -17.87
C ARG A 310 -14.60 -14.99 -18.83
N GLN A 311 -15.68 -14.25 -18.65
CA GLN A 311 -16.06 -13.14 -19.51
C GLN A 311 -15.48 -11.82 -18.99
N LEU A 312 -15.43 -11.64 -17.67
CA LEU A 312 -15.06 -10.36 -17.06
C LEU A 312 -13.61 -10.28 -16.60
N SER A 313 -12.89 -11.39 -16.40
CA SER A 313 -11.51 -11.37 -15.88
C SER A 313 -10.56 -10.55 -16.72
N ALA A 314 -10.84 -10.39 -18.03
CA ALA A 314 -10.04 -9.57 -18.93
C ALA A 314 -9.94 -8.12 -18.46
N LEU A 315 -10.88 -7.60 -17.65
CA LEU A 315 -10.79 -6.28 -17.01
C LEU A 315 -9.63 -6.19 -16.03
N LEU A 316 -9.37 -7.27 -15.28
CA LEU A 316 -8.48 -7.27 -14.12
C LEU A 316 -7.23 -8.12 -14.31
N SER A 317 -7.15 -8.98 -15.33
CA SER A 317 -6.07 -9.95 -15.50
C SER A 317 -5.73 -10.14 -16.97
N ASP A 318 -4.43 -10.13 -17.25
CA ASP A 318 -3.87 -10.54 -18.56
C ASP A 318 -3.60 -12.06 -18.66
N GLU A 319 -3.82 -12.80 -17.57
CA GLU A 319 -3.69 -14.27 -17.53
C GLU A 319 -5.02 -14.98 -17.78
N GLY A 320 -6.08 -14.24 -18.11
CA GLY A 320 -7.46 -14.71 -18.04
C GLY A 320 -7.91 -14.92 -16.58
N PRO A 321 -8.92 -15.78 -16.35
CA PRO A 321 -9.45 -16.02 -15.01
C PRO A 321 -8.40 -16.60 -14.06
N LEU A 322 -8.36 -16.09 -12.83
CA LEU A 322 -7.53 -16.65 -11.78
C LEU A 322 -8.24 -17.84 -11.14
N SER A 323 -7.62 -19.02 -11.14
CA SER A 323 -8.19 -20.18 -10.45
C SER A 323 -8.09 -20.05 -8.92
N ASN A 324 -7.14 -19.26 -8.45
CA ASN A 324 -6.94 -18.93 -7.04
C ASN A 324 -6.54 -17.45 -6.95
N THR A 325 -7.35 -16.64 -6.25
CA THR A 325 -7.14 -15.20 -6.09
C THR A 325 -6.27 -14.83 -4.89
N ARG A 326 -5.63 -15.82 -4.25
CA ARG A 326 -4.73 -15.61 -3.10
C ARG A 326 -3.28 -15.57 -3.53
N ALA A 327 -2.49 -14.77 -2.81
CA ALA A 327 -1.02 -14.69 -2.96
C ALA A 327 -0.28 -15.80 -2.21
N THR A 328 -0.99 -16.60 -1.39
CA THR A 328 -0.42 -17.69 -0.59
C THR A 328 -1.00 -19.03 -1.02
N ARG A 329 -0.13 -20.00 -1.31
CA ARG A 329 -0.46 -21.37 -1.76
C ARG A 329 0.55 -22.38 -1.24
#